data_AF-A0A8J8Q9G5-F1
#
_entry.id   AF-A0A8J8Q9G5-F1
#
_cell.length_a   1.000
_cell.length_b   1.000
_cell.length_c   1.000
_cell.angle_alpha   90.00
_cell.angle_beta   90.00
_cell.angle_gamma   90.00
#
_symmetry.space_group_name_H-M   'P 1'
#
loop_
_entity.id
_entity.type
_entity.pdbx_description
1 polymer ?
#
loop_
_entity_poly.entity_id
_entity_poly.type
_entity_poly.pdbx_seq_one_letter_code
_entity_poly.pdbx_strand_id
1 'polypeptide(L)'
;MALELSSATDEIDWARVAERLLYLFPPVIGVGIVGILQDVEPGVPGLQWGLVLFSSFGYTFLSLGLAAALFLDARRVRRRPQASGHWQPNPLFNAIFALLWAPVAGVVYLFRRHRRFGTPPAWSGWWLVVAVSLAATLIGTVAAVIAVVFSLPRLLTTAVGLAGAISFGAFPVAIHQDAAYVCTRADSWRPNPGLYLGFAFLSLFVPPLQPMLAGYYLLRRRRALGVP
;
A
#
# COMPACT_ATOMS: atom_id res chain seq x y z
N MET A 1 4.32 -0.25 39.11
CA MET A 1 4.08 0.73 38.03
C MET A 1 4.30 0.09 36.65
N ALA A 2 3.60 -1.01 36.35
CA ALA A 2 3.65 -1.72 35.06
C ALA A 2 2.26 -2.20 34.60
N LEU A 3 1.21 -1.90 35.39
CA LEU A 3 -0.15 -2.38 35.20
C LEU A 3 -1.03 -1.40 34.42
N GLU A 4 -0.77 -0.09 34.47
CA GLU A 4 -1.61 0.91 33.78
C GLU A 4 -1.27 1.10 32.28
N LEU A 5 -0.05 0.76 31.85
CA LEU A 5 0.30 0.76 30.41
C LEU A 5 -0.37 -0.39 29.62
N SER A 6 -0.90 -1.40 30.33
CA SER A 6 -1.55 -2.56 29.71
C SER A 6 -2.95 -2.25 29.18
N SER A 7 -3.68 -1.30 29.76
CA SER A 7 -5.07 -1.02 29.35
C SER A 7 -5.14 -0.15 28.09
N ALA A 8 -4.27 0.86 27.97
CA ALA A 8 -4.28 1.78 26.83
C ALA A 8 -3.87 1.12 25.49
N THR A 9 -3.02 0.08 25.53
CA THR A 9 -2.58 -0.64 24.32
C THR A 9 -3.56 -1.71 23.85
N ASP A 10 -4.58 -2.05 24.66
CA ASP A 10 -5.58 -3.07 24.32
C ASP A 10 -6.75 -2.51 23.51
N GLU A 11 -6.97 -1.19 23.50
CA GLU A 11 -8.00 -0.57 22.67
C GLU A 11 -7.55 -0.35 21.22
N ILE A 12 -6.23 -0.23 21.01
CA ILE A 12 -5.65 0.06 19.69
C ILE A 12 -5.74 -1.19 18.77
N ASP A 13 -6.33 -1.00 17.60
CA ASP A 13 -6.30 -2.00 16.52
C ASP A 13 -4.96 -1.92 15.77
N TRP A 14 -3.97 -2.63 16.31
CA TRP A 14 -2.61 -2.69 15.76
C TRP A 14 -2.54 -3.16 14.31
N ALA A 15 -3.51 -3.94 13.84
CA ALA A 15 -3.58 -4.31 12.43
C ALA A 15 -3.98 -3.12 11.54
N ARG A 16 -4.88 -2.26 12.02
CA ARG A 16 -5.23 -1.01 11.33
C ARG A 16 -4.06 -0.03 11.32
N VAL A 17 -3.26 -0.01 12.39
CA VAL A 17 -1.99 0.75 12.43
C VAL A 17 -1.03 0.22 11.37
N ALA A 18 -0.79 -1.10 11.31
CA ALA A 18 0.07 -1.72 10.31
C ALA A 18 -0.40 -1.44 8.87
N GLU A 19 -1.71 -1.51 8.61
CA GLU A 19 -2.33 -1.16 7.33
C GLU A 19 -2.02 0.29 6.94
N ARG A 20 -2.24 1.25 7.85
CA ARG A 20 -1.97 2.68 7.59
C ARG A 20 -0.50 2.97 7.38
N LEU A 21 0.39 2.31 8.13
CA LEU A 21 1.83 2.43 7.92
C LEU A 21 2.23 1.91 6.54
N LEU A 22 1.65 0.79 6.09
CA LEU A 22 1.89 0.27 4.74
C LEU A 22 1.51 1.26 3.64
N TYR A 23 0.43 2.02 3.81
CA TYR A 23 0.05 3.06 2.84
C TYR A 23 1.05 4.19 2.68
N LEU A 24 1.93 4.39 3.66
CA LEU A 24 2.95 5.44 3.61
C LEU A 24 4.24 4.98 2.93
N PHE A 25 4.46 3.68 2.73
CA PHE A 25 5.67 3.19 2.04
C PHE A 25 5.75 3.62 0.58
N PRO A 26 4.70 3.50 -0.27
CA PRO A 26 4.78 3.93 -1.67
C PRO A 26 5.25 5.38 -1.87
N PRO A 27 4.68 6.40 -1.19
CA PRO A 27 5.17 7.77 -1.35
C PRO A 27 6.59 7.96 -0.79
N VAL A 28 6.96 7.33 0.34
CA VAL A 28 8.32 7.46 0.90
C VAL A 28 9.39 6.84 -0.01
N ILE A 29 9.10 5.67 -0.59
CA ILE A 29 9.99 5.01 -1.56
C ILE A 29 10.04 5.84 -2.85
N GLY A 30 8.89 6.30 -3.36
CA GLY A 30 8.82 7.13 -4.55
C GLY A 30 9.64 8.42 -4.43
N VAL A 31 9.52 9.13 -3.30
CA VAL A 31 10.32 10.33 -3.00
C VAL A 31 11.82 10.01 -2.95
N GLY A 32 12.21 8.87 -2.38
CA GLY A 32 13.61 8.43 -2.37
C GLY A 32 14.18 8.18 -3.76
N ILE A 33 13.43 7.46 -4.60
CA ILE A 33 13.81 7.19 -5.99
C ILE A 33 13.98 8.50 -6.76
N VAL A 34 13.03 9.44 -6.62
CA VAL A 34 13.14 10.76 -7.26
C VAL A 34 14.36 11.52 -6.74
N GLY A 35 14.64 11.50 -5.43
CA GLY A 35 15.81 12.14 -4.85
C GLY A 35 17.14 11.57 -5.35
N ILE A 36 17.19 10.28 -5.69
CA ILE A 36 18.38 9.61 -6.25
C ILE A 36 18.50 9.87 -7.76
N LEU A 37 17.39 9.84 -8.51
CA LEU A 37 17.38 9.98 -9.97
C LEU A 37 17.48 11.43 -10.46
N GLN A 38 17.27 12.42 -9.58
CA GLN A 38 17.54 13.81 -9.91
C GLN A 38 19.05 14.07 -9.91
N ASP A 39 19.70 13.77 -11.03
CA ASP A 39 21.05 14.28 -11.38
C ASP A 39 21.03 15.79 -11.72
N VAL A 40 19.84 16.40 -11.69
CA VAL A 40 19.61 17.79 -12.10
C VAL A 40 19.44 18.64 -10.84
N GLU A 41 20.36 19.60 -10.63
CA GLU A 41 20.20 20.67 -9.65
C GLU A 41 18.78 21.25 -9.79
N PRO A 42 17.87 21.03 -8.82
CA PRO A 42 16.45 21.33 -9.02
C PRO A 42 16.13 22.84 -9.11
N GLY A 43 17.14 23.70 -9.24
CA GLY A 43 17.04 25.15 -9.05
C GLY A 43 16.72 25.56 -7.61
N VAL A 44 16.52 24.58 -6.71
CA VAL A 44 16.19 24.78 -5.30
C VAL A 44 17.33 24.23 -4.45
N PRO A 45 18.15 25.09 -3.83
CA PRO A 45 19.24 24.67 -2.95
C PRO A 45 18.72 23.78 -1.81
N GLY A 46 19.36 22.62 -1.62
CA GLY A 46 19.04 21.71 -0.52
C GLY A 46 17.83 20.78 -0.71
N LEU A 47 17.08 20.89 -1.81
CA LEU A 47 15.92 20.01 -2.07
C LEU A 47 16.33 18.52 -2.13
N GLN A 48 17.42 18.22 -2.82
CA GLN A 48 17.92 16.84 -2.95
C GLN A 48 18.24 16.22 -1.58
N TRP A 49 18.94 16.96 -0.71
CA TRP A 49 19.21 16.53 0.67
C TRP A 49 17.93 16.32 1.46
N GLY A 50 16.95 17.23 1.32
CA GLY A 50 15.63 17.09 1.93
C GLY A 50 14.91 15.81 1.49
N LEU A 51 14.91 15.49 0.20
CA LEU A 51 14.27 14.28 -0.35
C LEU A 51 14.97 13.00 0.13
N VAL A 52 16.30 12.98 0.14
CA VAL A 52 17.10 11.85 0.63
C VAL A 52 16.89 11.62 2.12
N LEU A 53 16.92 12.70 2.93
CA LEU A 53 16.65 12.62 4.37
C LEU A 53 15.22 12.16 4.64
N PHE A 54 14.24 12.74 3.96
CA PHE A 54 12.83 12.34 4.08
C PHE A 54 12.64 10.86 3.76
N SER A 55 13.26 10.37 2.68
CA SER A 55 13.15 8.95 2.32
C SER A 55 13.86 8.05 3.31
N SER A 56 15.09 8.39 3.72
CA SER A 56 15.90 7.54 4.61
C SER A 56 15.31 7.48 6.02
N PHE A 57 15.03 8.64 6.62
CA PHE A 57 14.39 8.71 7.93
C PHE A 57 12.95 8.20 7.87
N GLY A 58 12.18 8.60 6.85
CA GLY A 58 10.81 8.13 6.65
C GLY A 58 10.74 6.60 6.55
N TYR A 59 11.59 5.98 5.74
CA TYR A 59 11.64 4.52 5.61
C TYR A 59 12.03 3.86 6.93
N THR A 60 12.99 4.43 7.65
CA THR A 60 13.44 3.91 8.96
C THR A 60 12.32 3.97 9.99
N PHE A 61 11.66 5.12 10.15
CA PHE A 61 10.55 5.29 11.10
C PHE A 61 9.35 4.42 10.72
N LEU A 62 9.01 4.30 9.43
CA LEU A 62 7.95 3.41 8.97
C LEU A 62 8.29 1.94 9.25
N SER A 63 9.55 1.52 9.05
CA SER A 63 9.99 0.15 9.31
C SER A 63 9.94 -0.18 10.81
N LEU A 64 10.42 0.73 11.66
CA LEU A 64 10.34 0.58 13.12
C LEU A 64 8.89 0.57 13.61
N GLY A 65 8.07 1.50 13.12
CA GLY A 65 6.65 1.58 13.46
C GLY A 65 5.90 0.31 13.02
N LEU A 66 6.20 -0.20 11.83
CA LEU A 66 5.59 -1.43 11.32
C LEU A 66 6.05 -2.64 12.13
N ALA A 67 7.34 -2.74 12.45
CA ALA A 67 7.85 -3.81 13.30
C ALA A 67 7.17 -3.81 14.68
N ALA A 68 6.99 -2.64 15.30
CA ALA A 68 6.26 -2.51 16.55
C ALA A 68 4.78 -2.91 16.40
N ALA A 69 4.09 -2.43 15.37
CA ALA A 69 2.68 -2.77 15.12
C ALA A 69 2.50 -4.28 14.89
N LEU A 70 3.36 -4.92 14.09
CA LEU A 70 3.32 -6.36 13.86
C LEU A 70 3.64 -7.16 15.12
N PHE A 71 4.62 -6.72 15.92
CA PHE A 71 4.96 -7.36 17.19
C PHE A 71 3.75 -7.35 18.16
N LEU A 72 3.15 -6.17 18.34
CA LEU A 72 2.04 -5.97 19.26
C LEU A 72 0.78 -6.71 18.80
N ASP A 73 0.42 -6.63 17.51
CA ASP A 73 -0.72 -7.40 16.97
C ASP A 73 -0.47 -8.90 17.07
N ALA A 74 0.73 -9.39 16.72
CA ALA A 74 1.06 -10.83 16.80
C ALA A 74 1.00 -11.35 18.25
N ARG A 75 1.52 -10.58 19.21
CA ARG A 75 1.46 -10.93 20.64
C ARG A 75 0.01 -10.99 21.13
N ARG A 76 -0.84 -10.07 20.66
CA ARG A 76 -2.27 -10.03 20.99
C ARG A 76 -3.03 -11.20 20.36
N VAL A 77 -2.83 -11.45 19.07
CA VAL A 77 -3.46 -12.55 18.32
C VAL A 77 -3.12 -13.91 18.94
N ARG A 78 -1.86 -14.12 19.33
CA ARG A 78 -1.43 -15.38 19.98
C ARG A 78 -2.16 -15.68 21.29
N ARG A 79 -2.70 -14.66 21.97
CA ARG A 79 -3.47 -14.81 23.22
C ARG A 79 -4.97 -15.07 22.97
N ARG A 80 -5.47 -14.93 21.73
CA ARG A 80 -6.89 -15.10 21.42
C ARG A 80 -7.25 -16.55 21.09
N PRO A 81 -8.36 -17.11 21.63
CA PRO A 81 -8.75 -18.51 21.43
C PRO A 81 -9.10 -18.86 19.96
N GLN A 82 -9.55 -17.88 19.16
CA GLN A 82 -9.83 -18.03 17.72
C GLN A 82 -8.57 -18.20 16.85
N ALA A 83 -7.36 -18.12 17.43
CA ALA A 83 -6.12 -18.43 16.71
C ALA A 83 -5.86 -19.95 16.54
N SER A 84 -6.69 -20.81 17.15
CA SER A 84 -6.59 -22.27 17.01
C SER A 84 -7.15 -22.72 15.64
N GLY A 85 -6.46 -23.52 14.81
CA GLY A 85 -5.43 -24.51 15.12
C GLY A 85 -4.30 -24.69 14.09
N HIS A 86 -3.90 -23.67 13.31
CA HIS A 86 -2.70 -23.78 12.43
C HIS A 86 -1.87 -22.50 12.24
N TRP A 87 -2.33 -21.32 12.67
CA TRP A 87 -1.57 -20.06 12.52
C TRP A 87 -1.30 -19.43 13.89
N GLN A 88 -0.06 -19.55 14.35
CA GLN A 88 0.43 -18.92 15.58
C GLN A 88 1.53 -17.91 15.19
N PRO A 89 1.21 -16.62 15.04
CA PRO A 89 2.23 -15.64 14.65
C PRO A 89 3.28 -15.51 15.75
N ASN A 90 4.55 -15.72 15.41
CA ASN A 90 5.67 -15.44 16.32
C ASN A 90 5.93 -13.91 16.31
N PRO A 91 5.74 -13.18 17.42
CA PRO A 91 5.88 -11.73 17.45
C PRO A 91 7.27 -11.24 17.04
N LEU A 92 8.32 -11.88 17.55
CA LEU A 92 9.71 -11.49 17.26
C LEU A 92 10.06 -11.74 15.80
N PHE A 93 9.64 -12.88 15.25
CA PHE A 93 9.90 -13.18 13.85
C PHE A 93 9.25 -12.15 12.91
N ASN A 94 7.99 -11.77 13.17
CA ASN A 94 7.32 -10.75 12.35
C ASN A 94 7.97 -9.38 12.48
N ALA A 95 8.42 -9.00 13.70
CA ALA A 95 9.14 -7.75 13.92
C ALA A 95 10.47 -7.71 13.18
N ILE A 96 11.30 -8.75 13.33
CA ILE A 96 12.59 -8.86 12.64
C ILE A 96 12.38 -8.88 11.12
N PHE A 97 11.38 -9.61 10.65
CA PHE A 97 11.06 -9.63 9.21
C PHE A 97 10.65 -8.24 8.70
N ALA A 98 9.91 -7.46 9.49
CA ALA A 98 9.61 -6.07 9.13
C ALA A 98 10.85 -5.17 9.12
N LEU A 99 11.83 -5.36 10.01
CA LEU A 99 13.07 -4.60 9.97
C LEU A 99 13.92 -4.93 8.73
N LEU A 100 13.90 -6.18 8.28
CA LEU A 100 14.62 -6.61 7.09
C LEU A 100 13.90 -6.20 5.80
N TRP A 101 12.57 -6.35 5.75
CA TRP A 101 11.78 -6.09 4.57
C TRP A 101 10.35 -5.64 4.91
N ALA A 102 10.22 -4.40 5.37
CA ALA A 102 8.98 -3.87 5.94
C ALA A 102 7.74 -4.04 5.04
N PRO A 103 7.71 -3.58 3.78
CA PRO A 103 6.52 -3.70 2.94
C PRO A 103 6.04 -5.16 2.80
N VAL A 104 6.97 -6.09 2.55
CA VAL A 104 6.64 -7.50 2.34
C VAL A 104 6.19 -8.14 3.65
N ALA A 105 6.86 -7.88 4.76
CA ALA A 105 6.47 -8.40 6.07
C ALA A 105 5.04 -7.98 6.43
N GLY A 106 4.71 -6.69 6.26
CA GLY A 106 3.38 -6.18 6.52
C GLY A 106 2.31 -6.79 5.61
N VAL A 107 2.57 -6.86 4.30
CA VAL A 107 1.65 -7.48 3.33
C VAL A 107 1.38 -8.96 3.64
N VAL A 108 2.44 -9.74 3.87
CA VAL A 108 2.32 -11.18 4.20
C VAL A 108 1.57 -11.38 5.51
N TYR A 109 1.84 -10.53 6.50
CA TYR A 109 1.14 -10.58 7.78
C TYR A 109 -0.35 -10.27 7.62
N LEU A 110 -0.71 -9.16 6.97
CA LEU A 110 -2.11 -8.78 6.73
C LEU A 110 -2.85 -9.81 5.89
N PHE A 111 -2.21 -10.37 4.88
CA PHE A 111 -2.77 -11.46 4.06
C PHE A 111 -3.16 -12.68 4.91
N ARG A 112 -2.26 -13.13 5.80
CA ARG A 112 -2.49 -14.25 6.72
C ARG A 112 -3.56 -13.92 7.75
N ARG A 113 -3.52 -12.70 8.31
CA ARG A 113 -4.48 -12.21 9.30
C ARG A 113 -5.89 -12.13 8.73
N HIS A 114 -6.04 -11.59 7.52
CA HIS A 114 -7.33 -11.48 6.84
C HIS A 114 -8.02 -12.84 6.67
N ARG A 115 -7.27 -13.89 6.31
CA ARG A 115 -7.82 -15.25 6.18
C ARG A 115 -8.43 -15.80 7.48
N ARG A 116 -8.08 -15.25 8.64
CA ARG A 116 -8.50 -15.74 9.96
C ARG A 116 -9.50 -14.82 10.64
N PHE A 117 -9.28 -13.52 10.57
CA PHE A 117 -10.07 -12.53 11.29
C PHE A 117 -10.88 -11.62 10.35
N GLY A 118 -10.72 -11.76 9.04
CA GLY A 118 -11.26 -10.83 8.06
C GLY A 118 -10.57 -9.47 8.11
N THR A 119 -11.05 -8.56 7.25
CA THR A 119 -10.72 -7.12 7.29
C THR A 119 -12.05 -6.39 7.35
N PRO A 120 -12.22 -5.40 8.24
CA PRO A 120 -13.44 -4.61 8.29
C PRO A 120 -13.77 -3.99 6.92
N PRO A 121 -15.06 -3.88 6.56
CA PRO A 121 -15.47 -3.29 5.31
C PRO A 121 -15.07 -1.82 5.24
N ALA A 122 -14.60 -1.39 4.07
CA ALA A 122 -14.42 0.02 3.75
C ALA A 122 -15.70 0.63 3.16
N TRP A 123 -15.64 1.90 2.77
CA TRP A 123 -16.72 2.55 2.03
C TRP A 123 -16.79 2.04 0.57
N SER A 124 -17.99 2.08 -0.03
CA SER A 124 -18.25 1.56 -1.36
C SER A 124 -17.64 2.36 -2.50
N GLY A 125 -17.18 3.59 -2.28
CA GLY A 125 -16.69 4.49 -3.34
C GLY A 125 -15.22 4.27 -3.75
N TRP A 126 -14.48 3.37 -3.10
CA TRP A 126 -13.06 3.18 -3.39
C TRP A 126 -12.75 2.70 -4.81
N TRP A 127 -13.68 1.99 -5.47
CA TRP A 127 -13.55 1.65 -6.89
C TRP A 127 -13.39 2.88 -7.80
N LEU A 128 -13.98 4.03 -7.45
CA LEU A 128 -13.81 5.26 -8.23
C LEU A 128 -12.35 5.70 -8.19
N VAL A 129 -11.70 5.59 -7.04
CA VAL A 129 -10.28 5.92 -6.91
C VAL A 129 -9.43 4.93 -7.72
N VAL A 130 -9.78 3.64 -7.71
CA VAL A 130 -9.13 2.63 -8.59
C VAL A 130 -9.29 3.00 -10.07
N ALA A 131 -10.50 3.38 -10.49
CA ALA A 131 -10.80 3.78 -11.86
C ALA A 131 -10.07 5.06 -12.26
N VAL A 132 -10.00 6.06 -11.38
CA VAL A 132 -9.24 7.29 -11.59
C VAL A 132 -7.74 7.00 -11.69
N SER A 133 -7.19 6.12 -10.85
CA SER A 133 -5.78 5.70 -10.96
C SER A 133 -5.50 4.99 -12.29
N LEU A 134 -6.41 4.13 -12.76
CA LEU A 134 -6.29 3.49 -14.07
C LEU A 134 -6.34 4.54 -15.20
N ALA A 135 -7.32 5.45 -15.17
CA ALA A 135 -7.46 6.50 -16.17
C ALA A 135 -6.22 7.42 -16.19
N ALA A 136 -5.73 7.83 -15.03
CA ALA A 136 -4.52 8.63 -14.89
C ALA A 136 -3.30 7.92 -15.49
N THR A 137 -3.16 6.61 -15.24
CA THR A 137 -2.06 5.81 -15.82
C THR A 137 -2.16 5.74 -17.35
N LEU A 138 -3.34 5.46 -17.90
CA LEU A 138 -3.55 5.38 -19.35
C LEU A 138 -3.33 6.73 -20.05
N ILE A 139 -3.94 7.81 -19.51
CA ILE A 139 -3.78 9.16 -20.04
C ILE A 139 -2.31 9.59 -19.95
N GLY A 140 -1.66 9.35 -18.82
CA GLY A 140 -0.24 9.64 -18.63
C GLY A 140 0.65 8.89 -19.62
N THR A 141 0.34 7.62 -19.89
CA THR A 141 1.06 6.81 -20.88
C THR A 141 0.88 7.37 -22.30
N VAL A 142 -0.34 7.72 -22.70
CA VAL A 142 -0.60 8.34 -24.01
C VAL A 142 0.12 9.68 -24.14
N ALA A 143 0.04 10.53 -23.11
CA ALA A 143 0.72 11.82 -23.08
C ALA A 143 2.25 11.66 -23.16
N ALA A 144 2.82 10.66 -22.48
CA ALA A 144 4.24 10.34 -22.56
C ALA A 144 4.64 9.90 -23.98
N VAL A 145 3.85 9.05 -24.64
CA VAL A 145 4.11 8.62 -26.04
C VAL A 145 4.08 9.82 -26.98
N ILE A 146 3.06 10.68 -26.88
CA ILE A 146 2.97 11.93 -27.66
C ILE A 146 4.21 12.79 -27.40
N ALA A 147 4.59 12.98 -26.13
CA ALA A 147 5.74 13.79 -25.77
C ALA A 147 7.05 13.25 -26.36
N VAL A 148 7.24 11.92 -26.41
CA VAL A 148 8.40 11.28 -27.04
C VAL A 148 8.38 11.47 -28.56
N VAL A 149 7.25 11.19 -29.21
CA VAL A 149 7.10 11.30 -30.68
C VAL A 149 7.33 12.73 -31.16
N PHE A 150 6.83 13.73 -30.43
CA PHE A 150 6.97 15.14 -30.77
C PHE A 150 8.15 15.84 -30.09
N SER A 151 9.00 15.11 -29.35
CA SER A 151 10.17 15.66 -28.63
C SER A 151 9.83 16.86 -27.72
N LEU A 152 8.77 16.72 -26.91
CA LEU A 152 8.28 17.73 -25.96
C LEU A 152 8.68 17.36 -24.51
N PRO A 153 9.93 17.63 -24.07
CA PRO A 153 10.44 17.14 -22.80
C PRO A 153 9.67 17.64 -21.57
N ARG A 154 9.12 18.88 -21.63
CA ARG A 154 8.29 19.44 -20.54
C ARG A 154 6.96 18.71 -20.37
N LEU A 155 6.36 18.26 -21.48
CA LEU A 155 5.12 17.50 -21.45
C LEU A 155 5.35 16.11 -20.87
N LEU A 156 6.49 15.50 -21.20
CA LEU A 156 6.89 14.19 -20.65
C LEU A 156 7.04 14.24 -19.13
N THR A 157 7.78 15.23 -18.60
CA THR A 157 8.02 15.33 -17.15
C THR A 157 6.74 15.61 -16.37
N THR A 158 5.87 16.48 -16.87
CA THR A 158 4.57 16.77 -16.24
C THR A 158 3.61 15.59 -16.30
N ALA A 159 3.50 14.92 -17.45
CA ALA A 159 2.64 13.74 -17.60
C ALA A 159 3.07 12.59 -16.67
N VAL A 160 4.37 12.28 -16.64
CA VAL A 160 4.92 11.22 -15.78
C VAL A 160 4.79 11.60 -14.29
N GLY A 161 5.08 12.85 -13.93
CA GLY A 161 4.98 13.33 -12.56
C GLY A 161 3.56 13.26 -11.98
N LEU A 162 2.57 13.76 -12.73
CA LEU A 162 1.18 13.79 -12.28
C LEU A 162 0.54 12.40 -12.26
N ALA A 163 0.69 11.65 -13.36
CA ALA A 163 0.15 10.29 -13.44
C ALA A 163 0.82 9.37 -12.41
N GLY A 164 2.12 9.55 -12.19
CA GLY A 164 2.87 8.89 -11.15
C GLY A 164 2.32 9.22 -9.76
N ALA A 165 2.22 10.49 -9.37
CA ALA A 165 1.76 10.86 -8.03
C ALA A 165 0.38 10.27 -7.68
N ILE A 166 -0.56 10.33 -8.62
CA ILE A 166 -1.92 9.79 -8.44
C ILE A 166 -1.88 8.26 -8.35
N SER A 167 -1.12 7.60 -9.23
CA SER A 167 -1.13 6.14 -9.34
C SER A 167 -0.29 5.48 -8.26
N PHE A 168 0.90 6.00 -7.92
CA PHE A 168 1.75 5.44 -6.86
C PHE A 168 1.19 5.73 -5.46
N GLY A 169 0.56 6.89 -5.25
CA GLY A 169 0.04 7.28 -3.94
C GLY A 169 -1.33 6.69 -3.60
N ALA A 170 -2.30 6.81 -4.51
CA ALA A 170 -3.69 6.47 -4.20
C ALA A 170 -4.05 5.02 -4.51
N PHE A 171 -3.44 4.41 -5.53
CA PHE A 171 -3.84 3.08 -6.01
C PHE A 171 -3.69 1.97 -4.95
N PRO A 172 -2.56 1.84 -4.21
CA PRO A 172 -2.42 0.78 -3.22
C PRO A 172 -3.47 0.86 -2.11
N VAL A 173 -3.80 2.08 -1.69
CA VAL A 173 -4.86 2.33 -0.71
C VAL A 173 -6.22 1.96 -1.30
N ALA A 174 -6.52 2.46 -2.49
CA ALA A 174 -7.81 2.28 -3.12
C ALA A 174 -8.15 0.81 -3.39
N ILE A 175 -7.21 0.06 -3.96
CA ILE A 175 -7.46 -1.35 -4.29
C ILE A 175 -7.52 -2.22 -3.04
N HIS A 176 -6.77 -1.90 -1.97
CA HIS A 176 -6.90 -2.60 -0.70
C HIS A 176 -8.26 -2.35 -0.05
N GLN A 177 -8.67 -1.09 0.06
CA GLN A 177 -9.93 -0.72 0.72
C GLN A 177 -11.14 -1.23 -0.08
N ASP A 178 -11.13 -1.12 -1.40
CA ASP A 178 -12.20 -1.67 -2.23
C ASP A 178 -12.22 -3.21 -2.13
N ALA A 179 -11.07 -3.88 -2.09
CA ALA A 179 -11.04 -5.34 -1.91
C ALA A 179 -11.64 -5.74 -0.55
N ALA A 180 -11.42 -4.95 0.51
CA ALA A 180 -12.05 -5.19 1.81
C ALA A 180 -13.57 -5.01 1.73
N TYR A 181 -14.05 -3.99 1.02
CA TYR A 181 -15.48 -3.81 0.76
C TYR A 181 -16.08 -4.99 -0.02
N VAL A 182 -15.51 -5.34 -1.18
CA VAL A 182 -15.99 -6.42 -2.05
C VAL A 182 -15.99 -7.75 -1.32
N CYS A 183 -14.95 -8.08 -0.56
CA CYS A 183 -14.86 -9.33 0.19
C CYS A 183 -16.03 -9.54 1.18
N THR A 184 -16.60 -8.45 1.69
CA THR A 184 -17.73 -8.49 2.65
C THR A 184 -19.10 -8.39 2.00
N ARG A 185 -19.18 -7.88 0.76
CA ARG A 185 -20.45 -7.58 0.08
C ARG A 185 -20.77 -8.50 -1.09
N ALA A 186 -19.77 -9.12 -1.71
CA ALA A 186 -19.96 -10.00 -2.84
C ALA A 186 -20.03 -11.47 -2.40
N ASP A 187 -21.04 -12.18 -2.90
CA ASP A 187 -21.20 -13.61 -2.63
C ASP A 187 -20.36 -14.49 -3.57
N SER A 188 -20.19 -14.05 -4.82
CA SER A 188 -19.51 -14.82 -5.88
C SER A 188 -17.99 -14.65 -5.91
N TRP A 189 -17.45 -13.61 -5.27
CA TRP A 189 -16.03 -13.32 -5.27
C TRP A 189 -15.57 -12.69 -3.96
N ARG A 190 -14.61 -13.34 -3.29
CA ARG A 190 -14.03 -12.89 -2.02
C ARG A 190 -12.55 -12.56 -2.18
N PRO A 191 -12.19 -11.36 -2.67
CA PRO A 191 -10.79 -10.96 -2.80
C PRO A 191 -10.12 -10.84 -1.43
N ASN A 192 -8.83 -11.19 -1.34
CA ASN A 192 -8.05 -10.95 -0.12
C ASN A 192 -7.41 -9.54 -0.21
N PRO A 193 -7.76 -8.59 0.67
CA PRO A 193 -7.24 -7.22 0.64
C PRO A 193 -5.73 -7.14 0.81
N GLY A 194 -5.15 -8.00 1.65
CA GLY A 194 -3.70 -8.08 1.83
C GLY A 194 -2.98 -8.51 0.55
N LEU A 195 -3.57 -9.44 -0.20
CA LEU A 195 -3.03 -9.87 -1.50
C LEU A 195 -3.06 -8.74 -2.54
N TYR A 196 -4.18 -8.02 -2.62
CA TYR A 196 -4.33 -6.90 -3.55
C TYR A 196 -3.41 -5.73 -3.21
N LEU A 197 -3.17 -5.46 -1.93
CA LEU A 197 -2.15 -4.51 -1.50
C LEU A 197 -0.75 -4.96 -1.96
N GLY A 198 -0.42 -6.24 -1.81
CA GLY A 198 0.84 -6.82 -2.30
C GLY A 198 1.03 -6.68 -3.81
N PHE A 199 -0.01 -6.96 -4.60
CA PHE A 199 0.03 -6.74 -6.04
C PHE A 199 0.15 -5.26 -6.41
N ALA A 200 -0.45 -4.36 -5.63
CA ALA A 200 -0.26 -2.93 -5.82
C ALA A 200 1.20 -2.51 -5.57
N PHE A 201 1.84 -3.02 -4.50
CA PHE A 201 3.28 -2.83 -4.27
C PHE A 201 4.13 -3.38 -5.42
N LEU A 202 3.82 -4.58 -5.91
CA LEU A 202 4.55 -5.17 -7.04
C LEU A 202 4.41 -4.31 -8.30
N SER A 203 3.24 -3.70 -8.51
CA SER A 203 3.01 -2.82 -9.65
C SER A 203 3.82 -1.52 -9.62
N LEU A 204 4.37 -1.15 -8.46
CA LEU A 204 5.31 -0.01 -8.37
C LEU A 204 6.65 -0.33 -9.04
N PHE A 205 7.04 -1.61 -9.08
CA PHE A 205 8.29 -2.07 -9.70
C PHE A 205 8.09 -2.56 -11.15
N VAL A 206 6.87 -2.97 -11.49
CA VAL A 206 6.50 -3.46 -12.83
C VAL A 206 5.40 -2.55 -13.39
N PRO A 207 5.74 -1.44 -14.05
CA PRO A 207 4.76 -0.43 -14.46
C PRO A 207 3.56 -0.96 -15.25
N PRO A 208 3.72 -1.91 -16.22
CA PRO A 208 2.58 -2.49 -16.94
C PRO A 208 1.59 -3.25 -16.04
N LEU A 209 2.03 -3.72 -14.87
CA LEU A 209 1.18 -4.50 -13.96
C LEU A 209 0.05 -3.65 -13.36
N GLN A 210 0.26 -2.35 -13.13
CA GLN A 210 -0.75 -1.48 -12.53
C GLN A 210 -2.05 -1.44 -13.37
N PRO A 211 -2.00 -1.08 -14.68
CA PRO A 211 -3.22 -0.97 -15.46
C PRO A 211 -3.87 -2.33 -15.71
N MET A 212 -3.07 -3.40 -15.84
CA MET A 212 -3.57 -4.77 -15.97
C MET A 212 -4.32 -5.20 -14.71
N LEU A 213 -3.74 -4.97 -13.53
CA LEU A 213 -4.34 -5.29 -12.24
C LEU A 213 -5.62 -4.49 -12.00
N ALA A 214 -5.58 -3.17 -12.21
CA ALA A 214 -6.73 -2.29 -12.04
C ALA A 214 -7.88 -2.66 -12.98
N GLY A 215 -7.59 -2.88 -14.27
CA GLY A 215 -8.58 -3.27 -15.26
C GLY A 215 -9.21 -4.63 -14.96
N TYR A 216 -8.38 -5.64 -14.65
CA TYR A 216 -8.87 -6.96 -14.23
C TYR A 216 -9.74 -6.87 -12.97
N TYR A 217 -9.29 -6.11 -11.98
CA TYR A 217 -9.99 -5.95 -10.70
C TYR A 217 -11.37 -5.31 -10.90
N LEU A 218 -11.45 -4.18 -11.62
CA LEU A 218 -12.71 -3.49 -11.90
C LEU A 218 -13.68 -4.36 -12.71
N LEU A 219 -13.17 -5.10 -13.70
CA LEU A 219 -13.98 -6.04 -14.48
C LEU A 219 -14.58 -7.13 -13.57
N ARG A 220 -13.76 -7.70 -12.67
CA ARG A 220 -14.20 -8.76 -11.75
C ARG A 220 -15.16 -8.23 -10.70
N ARG A 221 -14.93 -7.02 -10.19
CA ARG A 221 -15.84 -6.31 -9.28
C ARG A 221 -17.21 -6.11 -9.90
N ARG A 222 -17.27 -5.60 -11.13
CA ARG A 222 -18.52 -5.41 -11.86
C ARG A 222 -19.30 -6.72 -12.03
N ARG A 223 -18.61 -7.83 -12.31
CA ARG A 223 -19.25 -9.16 -12.39
C ARG A 223 -19.78 -9.66 -11.05
N ALA A 224 -19.12 -9.29 -9.96
CA ALA A 224 -19.46 -9.75 -8.62
C ALA A 224 -20.56 -8.92 -7.94
N LEU A 225 -20.60 -7.61 -8.19
CA LEU A 225 -21.52 -6.66 -7.53
C LEU A 225 -22.54 -6.00 -8.47
N GLY A 226 -22.45 -6.21 -9.78
CA GLY A 226 -23.34 -5.61 -10.79
C GLY A 226 -23.07 -4.14 -11.11
N VAL A 227 -22.43 -3.40 -10.20
CA VAL A 227 -21.97 -2.02 -10.38
C VAL A 227 -20.44 -1.99 -10.56
N PRO A 228 -19.90 -1.11 -11.43
CA PRO A 228 -18.47 -0.84 -11.47
C PRO A 228 -17.97 -0.39 -10.10
#